data_AF-A0A519ZSQ2-F1
#
_entry.id   AF-A0A519ZSQ2-F1
#
_cell.length_a   1.000
_cell.length_b   1.000
_cell.length_c   1.000
_cell.angle_alpha   90.00
_cell.angle_beta   90.00
_cell.angle_gamma   90.00
#
_symmetry.space_group_name_H-M   'P 1'
#
loop_
_entity.id
_entity.type
_entity.pdbx_description
1 polymer ?
#
loop_
_entity_poly.entity_id
_entity_poly.type
_entity_poly.pdbx_seq_one_letter_code
_entity_poly.pdbx_strand_id
1 'polypeptide(L)'
;MPGADPLYDDNAIIGLALIDTYQQVLPAETGLYDRSLIGLNYCLGARDANWGVPQKEAELGWGKFYSQATILPALHCALLAKDSPDPTYLAIAKRYYESINNVSWRLRDGSTNLLNQYSFYTNGTWSLTGHGENGAGYRAYQTTPDVQLALRLYQRTGDSRYLDDATLLANACLRQWYTPGKGVSEISFWGGSDLVEMLVDFYEVDHNTKWLDAARNIVDYLIDYGRDQLGYYPGSYSDADGTWNLDRRYLFPASVQMMGQACAAVVDEVVHDVARRS
;
A
#
# COMPACT_ATOMS: atom_id res chain seq x y z
N MET A 1 -7.76 12.12 -27.27
CA MET A 1 -7.71 10.71 -26.84
C MET A 1 -9.15 10.30 -26.53
N PRO A 2 -9.67 9.18 -27.04
CA PRO A 2 -10.87 8.58 -26.44
C PRO A 2 -10.57 8.44 -24.93
N GLY A 3 -11.47 8.93 -24.07
CA GLY A 3 -11.19 9.11 -22.65
C GLY A 3 -10.68 7.83 -22.00
N ALA A 4 -9.58 7.91 -21.25
CA ALA A 4 -9.11 6.80 -20.45
C ALA A 4 -10.22 6.40 -19.47
N ASP A 5 -10.41 5.09 -19.30
CA ASP A 5 -11.36 4.52 -18.35
C ASP A 5 -10.97 4.98 -16.94
N PRO A 6 -11.85 5.67 -16.18
CA PRO A 6 -11.51 6.11 -14.84
C PRO A 6 -11.17 4.92 -13.93
N LEU A 7 -10.08 5.05 -13.18
CA LEU A 7 -9.57 4.01 -12.29
C LEU A 7 -9.94 4.31 -10.83
N TYR A 8 -10.56 3.34 -10.15
CA TYR A 8 -10.97 3.49 -8.75
C TYR A 8 -9.77 3.49 -7.81
N ASP A 9 -8.73 2.70 -8.09
CA ASP A 9 -7.48 2.69 -7.33
C ASP A 9 -6.73 4.02 -7.44
N ASP A 10 -6.64 4.62 -8.64
CA ASP A 10 -6.02 5.95 -8.81
C ASP A 10 -6.73 7.04 -7.99
N ASN A 11 -8.07 7.05 -8.02
CA ASN A 11 -8.87 7.99 -7.21
C ASN A 11 -8.70 7.75 -5.71
N ALA A 12 -8.56 6.49 -5.30
CA ALA A 12 -8.32 6.14 -3.91
C ALA A 12 -6.92 6.60 -3.44
N ILE A 13 -5.88 6.43 -4.26
CA ILE A 13 -4.51 6.90 -3.97
C ILE A 13 -4.50 8.41 -3.76
N ILE A 14 -5.10 9.17 -4.69
CA ILE A 14 -5.15 10.63 -4.58
C ILE A 14 -5.94 11.05 -3.35
N GLY A 15 -7.11 10.46 -3.11
CA GLY A 15 -7.93 10.75 -1.94
C GLY A 15 -7.18 10.48 -0.64
N LEU A 16 -6.49 9.34 -0.55
CA LEU A 16 -5.71 8.96 0.63
C LEU A 16 -4.56 9.93 0.88
N ALA A 17 -3.78 10.27 -0.15
CA ALA A 17 -2.67 11.21 -0.03
C ALA A 17 -3.14 12.60 0.46
N LEU A 18 -4.30 13.06 0.00
CA LEU A 18 -4.88 14.34 0.41
C LEU A 18 -5.30 14.36 1.88
N ILE A 19 -5.98 13.31 2.36
CA ILE A 19 -6.37 13.25 3.79
C ILE A 19 -5.13 13.13 4.69
N ASP A 20 -4.14 12.36 4.24
CA ASP A 20 -2.91 12.17 4.99
C ASP A 20 -2.11 13.48 5.09
N THR A 21 -1.94 14.18 3.96
CA THR A 21 -1.31 15.51 3.93
C THR A 21 -2.05 16.51 4.81
N TYR A 22 -3.39 16.52 4.78
CA TYR A 22 -4.20 17.38 5.64
C TYR A 22 -3.94 17.09 7.12
N GLN A 23 -3.94 15.82 7.53
CA GLN A 23 -3.79 15.45 8.94
C GLN A 23 -2.36 15.62 9.46
N GLN A 24 -1.34 15.38 8.62
CA GLN A 24 0.06 15.32 9.06
C GLN A 24 0.85 16.61 8.81
N VAL A 25 0.60 17.30 7.69
CA VAL A 25 1.49 18.37 7.22
C VAL A 25 0.77 19.73 7.17
N LEU A 26 -0.46 19.76 6.66
CA LEU A 26 -1.18 21.00 6.34
C LEU A 26 -2.60 21.04 6.94
N PRO A 27 -2.78 20.96 8.28
CA PRO A 27 -4.09 20.88 8.91
C PRO A 27 -4.93 22.17 8.81
N ALA A 28 -4.31 23.30 8.46
CA ALA A 28 -5.02 24.55 8.21
C ALA A 28 -5.66 24.62 6.81
N GLU A 29 -5.23 23.76 5.87
CA GLU A 29 -5.72 23.75 4.49
C GLU A 29 -6.95 22.86 4.35
N THR A 30 -8.10 23.31 4.87
CA THR A 30 -9.34 22.53 4.91
C THR A 30 -9.84 22.09 3.54
N GLY A 31 -9.45 22.77 2.46
CA GLY A 31 -9.74 22.34 1.09
C GLY A 31 -9.12 20.99 0.70
N LEU A 32 -8.07 20.54 1.40
CA LEU A 32 -7.51 19.19 1.22
C LEU A 32 -8.45 18.10 1.73
N TYR A 33 -9.06 18.33 2.89
CA TYR A 33 -10.09 17.44 3.46
C TYR A 33 -11.28 17.29 2.50
N ASP A 34 -11.84 18.40 2.02
CA ASP A 34 -13.00 18.36 1.12
C ASP A 34 -12.68 17.60 -0.19
N ARG A 35 -11.46 17.79 -0.73
CA ARG A 35 -11.01 17.10 -1.94
C ARG A 35 -10.71 15.62 -1.70
N SER A 36 -10.21 15.26 -0.53
CA SER A 36 -9.96 13.86 -0.17
C SER A 36 -11.25 13.04 -0.24
N LEU A 37 -12.36 13.63 0.23
CA LEU A 37 -13.67 12.99 0.22
C LEU A 37 -14.21 12.74 -1.18
N ILE A 38 -13.80 13.50 -2.21
CA ILE A 38 -14.25 13.27 -3.59
C ILE A 38 -13.78 11.89 -4.07
N GLY A 39 -12.49 11.61 -3.95
CA GLY A 39 -11.90 10.31 -4.34
C GLY A 39 -12.47 9.16 -3.51
N LEU A 40 -12.58 9.35 -2.18
CA LEU A 40 -13.17 8.36 -1.29
C LEU A 40 -14.61 8.01 -1.69
N ASN A 41 -15.47 9.02 -1.84
CA ASN A 41 -16.88 8.81 -2.14
C ASN A 41 -17.10 8.22 -3.54
N TYR A 42 -16.22 8.55 -4.49
CA TYR A 42 -16.23 7.93 -5.81
C TYR A 42 -16.01 6.40 -5.72
N CYS A 43 -14.99 5.96 -4.98
CA CYS A 43 -14.73 4.53 -4.78
C CYS A 43 -15.84 3.84 -3.98
N LEU A 44 -16.31 4.46 -2.88
CA LEU A 44 -17.37 3.89 -2.05
C LEU A 44 -18.71 3.80 -2.81
N GLY A 45 -18.97 4.72 -3.75
CA GLY A 45 -20.17 4.72 -4.59
C GLY A 45 -20.19 3.60 -5.62
N ALA A 46 -19.05 3.05 -6.00
CA ALA A 46 -18.91 1.96 -6.97
C ALA A 46 -19.05 0.56 -6.36
N ARG A 47 -19.15 0.48 -5.04
CA ARG A 47 -19.19 -0.77 -4.29
C ARG A 47 -20.44 -1.59 -4.61
N ASP A 48 -20.25 -2.86 -4.97
CA ASP A 48 -21.35 -3.81 -5.20
C ASP A 48 -21.95 -4.37 -3.89
N ALA A 49 -22.94 -5.27 -4.03
CA ALA A 49 -23.62 -5.90 -2.88
C ALA A 49 -22.70 -6.79 -2.03
N ASN A 50 -21.58 -7.27 -2.58
CA ASN A 50 -20.57 -8.08 -1.91
C ASN A 50 -19.38 -7.24 -1.46
N TRP A 51 -19.51 -5.91 -1.44
CA TRP A 51 -18.44 -4.98 -1.09
C TRP A 51 -17.29 -4.93 -2.10
N GLY A 52 -17.43 -5.53 -3.28
CA GLY A 52 -16.44 -5.45 -4.35
C GLY A 52 -16.40 -4.06 -4.99
N VAL A 53 -15.20 -3.55 -5.19
CA VAL A 53 -14.93 -2.41 -6.08
C VAL A 53 -13.93 -2.92 -7.13
N PRO A 54 -14.24 -2.80 -8.44
CA PRO A 54 -13.31 -3.21 -9.49
C PRO A 54 -12.15 -2.20 -9.63
N GLN A 55 -11.21 -2.47 -10.53
CA GLN A 55 -10.18 -1.47 -10.84
C GLN A 55 -10.75 -0.35 -11.72
N LYS A 56 -11.58 -0.72 -12.70
CA LYS A 56 -12.05 0.16 -13.78
C LYS A 56 -13.58 0.32 -13.76
N GLU A 57 -14.11 1.42 -14.29
CA GLU A 57 -15.57 1.57 -14.42
C GLU A 57 -16.16 0.53 -15.38
N ALA A 58 -15.46 0.16 -16.46
CA ALA A 58 -15.94 -0.85 -17.40
C ALA A 58 -16.08 -2.26 -16.79
N GLU A 59 -15.51 -2.50 -15.61
CA GLU A 59 -15.57 -3.76 -14.86
C GLU A 59 -16.72 -3.78 -13.82
N LEU A 60 -17.53 -2.72 -13.75
CA LEU A 60 -18.70 -2.69 -12.87
C LEU A 60 -19.64 -3.88 -13.17
N GLY A 61 -20.09 -4.54 -12.10
CA GLY A 61 -20.96 -5.72 -12.19
C GLY A 61 -20.25 -7.05 -12.41
N TRP A 62 -18.91 -7.08 -12.53
CA TRP A 62 -18.13 -8.32 -12.65
C TRP A 62 -17.99 -9.08 -11.32
N GLY A 63 -18.45 -8.51 -10.21
CA GLY A 63 -18.19 -9.05 -8.87
C GLY A 63 -16.70 -9.02 -8.49
N LYS A 64 -15.91 -8.16 -9.15
CA LYS A 64 -14.47 -8.04 -8.94
C LYS A 64 -14.21 -7.28 -7.63
N PHE A 65 -13.39 -7.86 -6.77
CA PHE A 65 -12.90 -7.26 -5.55
C PHE A 65 -11.42 -6.97 -5.73
N TYR A 66 -11.12 -5.74 -6.15
CA TYR A 66 -9.76 -5.32 -6.44
C TYR A 66 -9.11 -4.71 -5.19
N SER A 67 -7.95 -5.23 -4.81
CA SER A 67 -7.25 -4.92 -3.55
C SER A 67 -7.08 -3.41 -3.33
N GLN A 68 -6.45 -2.67 -4.25
CA GLN A 68 -6.20 -1.24 -4.02
C GLN A 68 -7.47 -0.40 -3.98
N ALA A 69 -8.46 -0.73 -4.81
CA ALA A 69 -9.74 -0.03 -4.87
C ALA A 69 -10.62 -0.29 -3.63
N THR A 70 -10.20 -1.20 -2.74
CA THR A 70 -10.92 -1.54 -1.50
C THR A 70 -10.10 -1.21 -0.25
N ILE A 71 -8.81 -1.53 -0.22
CA ILE A 71 -7.91 -1.28 0.92
C ILE A 71 -7.67 0.22 1.11
N LEU A 72 -7.37 0.96 0.04
CA LEU A 72 -7.03 2.38 0.17
C LEU A 72 -8.23 3.24 0.63
N PRO A 73 -9.47 3.04 0.13
CA PRO A 73 -10.64 3.68 0.72
C PRO A 73 -10.88 3.27 2.17
N ALA A 74 -10.61 2.02 2.55
CA ALA A 74 -10.74 1.57 3.93
C ALA A 74 -9.72 2.24 4.87
N LEU A 75 -8.46 2.36 4.43
CA LEU A 75 -7.41 3.10 5.14
C LEU A 75 -7.77 4.57 5.28
N HIS A 76 -8.27 5.20 4.21
CA HIS A 76 -8.80 6.56 4.25
C HIS A 76 -9.91 6.71 5.30
N CYS A 77 -10.88 5.80 5.32
CA CYS A 77 -11.91 5.77 6.36
C CYS A 77 -11.33 5.63 7.78
N ALA A 78 -10.30 4.81 7.98
CA ALA A 78 -9.64 4.67 9.29
C ALA A 78 -8.91 5.96 9.74
N LEU A 79 -8.34 6.71 8.80
CA LEU A 79 -7.76 8.03 9.05
C LEU A 79 -8.82 9.06 9.43
N LEU A 80 -9.93 9.12 8.70
CA LEU A 80 -11.06 10.02 9.02
C LEU A 80 -11.68 9.71 10.38
N ALA A 81 -11.80 8.43 10.73
CA ALA A 81 -12.34 7.98 12.01
C ALA A 81 -11.53 8.41 13.25
N LYS A 82 -10.32 8.96 13.07
CA LYS A 82 -9.52 9.51 14.17
C LYS A 82 -10.22 10.68 14.86
N ASP A 83 -10.72 11.61 14.05
CA ASP A 83 -11.22 12.91 14.52
C ASP A 83 -12.70 13.13 14.15
N SER A 84 -13.27 12.27 13.30
CA SER A 84 -14.68 12.35 12.90
C SER A 84 -15.62 11.70 13.92
N PRO A 85 -16.72 12.37 14.32
CA PRO A 85 -17.77 11.76 15.13
C PRO A 85 -18.67 10.80 14.32
N ASP A 86 -18.54 10.74 13.00
CA ASP A 86 -19.34 9.84 12.16
C ASP A 86 -18.87 8.38 12.33
N PRO A 87 -19.68 7.50 12.95
CA PRO A 87 -19.29 6.11 13.18
C PRO A 87 -19.16 5.31 11.87
N THR A 88 -19.70 5.83 10.76
CA THR A 88 -19.73 5.14 9.47
C THR A 88 -18.33 4.90 8.93
N TYR A 89 -17.39 5.84 9.13
CA TYR A 89 -16.02 5.66 8.66
C TYR A 89 -15.32 4.47 9.32
N LEU A 90 -15.37 4.38 10.66
CA LEU A 90 -14.78 3.24 11.36
C LEU A 90 -15.49 1.92 10.99
N ALA A 91 -16.80 1.94 10.80
CA ALA A 91 -17.56 0.76 10.39
C ALA A 91 -17.16 0.27 8.99
N ILE A 92 -16.97 1.18 8.03
CA ILE A 92 -16.52 0.85 6.67
C ILE A 92 -15.09 0.29 6.70
N ALA A 93 -14.18 0.94 7.42
CA ALA A 93 -12.79 0.48 7.56
C ALA A 93 -12.71 -0.95 8.10
N LYS A 94 -13.43 -1.24 9.19
CA LYS A 94 -13.52 -2.58 9.77
C LYS A 94 -14.10 -3.59 8.79
N ARG A 95 -15.20 -3.24 8.13
CA ARG A 95 -15.89 -4.14 7.21
C ARG A 95 -15.01 -4.54 6.03
N TYR A 96 -14.30 -3.59 5.44
CA TYR A 96 -13.34 -3.90 4.38
C TYR A 96 -12.21 -4.77 4.89
N TYR A 97 -11.57 -4.40 6.01
CA TYR A 97 -10.47 -5.19 6.59
C TYR A 97 -10.86 -6.65 6.83
N GLU A 98 -12.03 -6.88 7.45
CA GLU A 98 -12.56 -8.23 7.70
C GLU A 98 -12.83 -9.00 6.41
N SER A 99 -13.26 -8.32 5.35
CA SER A 99 -13.57 -8.92 4.05
C SER A 99 -12.30 -9.28 3.27
N ILE A 100 -11.32 -8.36 3.23
CA ILE A 100 -9.99 -8.54 2.63
C ILE A 100 -9.26 -9.73 3.27
N ASN A 101 -9.29 -9.80 4.60
CA ASN A 101 -8.59 -10.81 5.38
C ASN A 101 -9.37 -12.13 5.54
N ASN A 102 -10.60 -12.20 5.05
CA ASN A 102 -11.33 -13.47 4.96
C ASN A 102 -10.72 -14.32 3.84
N VAL A 103 -9.93 -15.32 4.20
CA VAL A 103 -9.27 -16.22 3.23
C VAL A 103 -10.24 -16.94 2.28
N SER A 104 -11.52 -17.07 2.65
CA SER A 104 -12.54 -17.63 1.74
C SER A 104 -12.88 -16.69 0.58
N TRP A 105 -12.57 -15.39 0.69
CA TRP A 105 -12.71 -14.38 -0.37
C TRP A 105 -11.52 -14.35 -1.32
N ARG A 106 -10.50 -15.17 -1.06
CA ARG A 106 -9.32 -15.40 -1.90
C ARG A 106 -8.36 -14.23 -2.09
N LEU A 107 -8.70 -13.03 -1.61
CA LEU A 107 -7.79 -11.89 -1.70
C LEU A 107 -6.55 -12.17 -0.86
N ARG A 108 -6.69 -12.38 0.46
CA ARG A 108 -5.61 -12.95 1.28
C ARG A 108 -5.43 -14.45 1.01
N ASP A 109 -4.22 -14.84 0.67
CA ASP A 109 -3.80 -16.24 0.65
C ASP A 109 -3.48 -16.71 2.07
N GLY A 110 -4.24 -17.69 2.57
CA GLY A 110 -4.06 -18.22 3.92
C GLY A 110 -2.75 -18.98 4.16
N SER A 111 -2.01 -19.35 3.10
CA SER A 111 -0.72 -20.04 3.21
C SER A 111 0.46 -19.08 3.32
N THR A 112 0.46 -18.02 2.51
CA THR A 112 1.55 -17.03 2.47
C THR A 112 1.27 -15.82 3.36
N ASN A 113 -0.01 -15.51 3.59
CA ASN A 113 -0.52 -14.25 4.15
C ASN A 113 -0.23 -13.02 3.28
N LEU A 114 -0.01 -13.22 1.99
CA LEU A 114 0.07 -12.15 1.01
C LEU A 114 -1.28 -11.97 0.31
N LEU A 115 -1.53 -10.76 -0.18
CA LEU A 115 -2.77 -10.42 -0.87
C LEU A 115 -2.59 -10.52 -2.37
N ASN A 116 -3.50 -11.24 -3.04
CA ASN A 116 -3.67 -11.19 -4.48
C ASN A 116 -4.17 -9.82 -4.92
N GLN A 117 -4.01 -9.51 -6.20
CA GLN A 117 -4.44 -8.22 -6.76
C GLN A 117 -5.96 -8.09 -6.75
N TYR A 118 -6.66 -9.19 -7.05
CA TYR A 118 -8.10 -9.24 -7.07
C TYR A 118 -8.63 -10.67 -6.94
N SER A 119 -9.89 -10.75 -6.57
CA SER A 119 -10.71 -11.95 -6.67
C SER A 119 -12.08 -11.59 -7.27
N PHE A 120 -12.86 -12.61 -7.62
CA PHE A 120 -14.18 -12.46 -8.23
C PHE A 120 -15.22 -13.22 -7.44
N TYR A 121 -16.35 -12.59 -7.20
CA TYR A 121 -17.54 -13.22 -6.68
C TYR A 121 -18.46 -13.61 -7.83
N THR A 122 -18.68 -14.91 -8.00
CA THR A 122 -19.59 -15.43 -9.03
C THR A 122 -20.35 -16.62 -8.48
N ASN A 123 -21.67 -16.64 -8.67
CA ASN A 123 -22.55 -17.74 -8.26
C ASN A 123 -22.37 -18.17 -6.80
N GLY A 124 -22.25 -17.22 -5.88
CA GLY A 124 -22.17 -17.50 -4.44
C GLY A 124 -20.78 -17.87 -3.92
N THR A 125 -19.75 -17.87 -4.77
CA THR A 125 -18.39 -18.29 -4.40
C THR A 125 -17.34 -17.30 -4.88
N TRP A 126 -16.27 -17.13 -4.09
CA TRP A 126 -15.11 -16.33 -4.46
C TRP A 126 -14.03 -17.18 -5.15
N SER A 127 -13.46 -16.65 -6.23
CA SER A 127 -12.47 -17.28 -7.09
C SER A 127 -11.36 -16.29 -7.47
N LEU A 128 -10.14 -16.77 -7.69
CA LEU A 128 -9.07 -15.95 -8.31
C LEU A 128 -9.23 -15.83 -9.82
N THR A 129 -10.06 -16.68 -10.43
CA THR A 129 -10.32 -16.68 -11.87
C THR A 129 -11.72 -16.20 -12.16
N GLY A 130 -11.83 -15.22 -13.04
CA GLY A 130 -13.09 -14.62 -13.49
C GLY A 130 -12.84 -13.71 -14.68
N HIS A 131 -13.80 -13.62 -15.62
CA HIS A 131 -13.72 -12.71 -16.76
C HIS A 131 -12.44 -12.81 -17.62
N GLY A 132 -11.82 -13.99 -17.69
CA GLY A 132 -10.56 -14.21 -18.43
C GLY A 132 -9.30 -13.75 -17.70
N GLU A 133 -9.44 -13.25 -16.48
CA GLU A 133 -8.36 -12.84 -15.59
C GLU A 133 -8.07 -13.91 -14.53
N ASN A 134 -6.87 -13.86 -13.97
CA ASN A 134 -6.44 -14.67 -12.84
C ASN A 134 -5.72 -13.73 -11.88
N GLY A 135 -6.00 -13.80 -10.57
CA GLY A 135 -5.72 -12.84 -9.47
C GLY A 135 -4.34 -12.16 -9.36
N ALA A 136 -3.46 -12.36 -10.33
CA ALA A 136 -2.27 -11.62 -10.68
C ALA A 136 -1.14 -11.67 -9.65
N GLY A 137 -1.26 -12.57 -8.67
CA GLY A 137 -0.23 -12.86 -7.69
C GLY A 137 0.03 -11.69 -6.74
N TYR A 138 1.19 -11.78 -6.09
CA TYR A 138 1.57 -10.91 -4.99
C TYR A 138 2.58 -9.85 -5.43
N ARG A 139 2.34 -8.62 -5.00
CA ARG A 139 3.14 -7.42 -5.10
C ARG A 139 3.05 -6.69 -3.76
N ALA A 140 4.13 -6.01 -3.36
CA ALA A 140 4.19 -5.40 -2.04
C ALA A 140 3.04 -4.42 -1.79
N TYR A 141 2.69 -3.60 -2.80
CA TYR A 141 1.65 -2.57 -2.70
C TYR A 141 0.26 -3.11 -2.36
N GLN A 142 -0.01 -4.41 -2.49
CA GLN A 142 -1.28 -5.01 -2.08
C GLN A 142 -1.35 -5.24 -0.57
N THR A 143 -0.28 -5.78 0.02
CA THR A 143 -0.29 -6.22 1.42
C THR A 143 0.11 -5.09 2.37
N THR A 144 1.01 -4.21 1.94
CA THR A 144 1.53 -3.13 2.79
C THR A 144 0.45 -2.13 3.26
N PRO A 145 -0.53 -1.70 2.43
CA PRO A 145 -1.57 -0.79 2.90
C PRO A 145 -2.62 -1.49 3.78
N ASP A 146 -2.77 -2.81 3.66
CA ASP A 146 -3.65 -3.58 4.55
C ASP A 146 -3.02 -3.74 5.94
N VAL A 147 -1.69 -3.86 6.02
CA VAL A 147 -0.95 -3.74 7.29
C VAL A 147 -1.18 -2.36 7.91
N GLN A 148 -1.03 -1.28 7.14
CA GLN A 148 -1.28 0.07 7.64
C GLN A 148 -2.73 0.24 8.12
N LEU A 149 -3.70 -0.31 7.40
CA LEU A 149 -5.11 -0.34 7.83
C LEU A 149 -5.28 -1.08 9.16
N ALA A 150 -4.67 -2.26 9.33
CA ALA A 150 -4.69 -2.99 10.59
C ALA A 150 -4.11 -2.17 11.75
N LEU A 151 -2.97 -1.51 11.53
CA LEU A 151 -2.34 -0.63 12.53
C LEU A 151 -3.26 0.54 12.92
N ARG A 152 -3.90 1.20 11.94
CA ARG A 152 -4.87 2.26 12.25
C ARG A 152 -6.08 1.70 13.01
N LEU A 153 -6.62 0.55 12.62
CA LEU A 153 -7.73 -0.10 13.34
C LEU A 153 -7.36 -0.46 14.78
N TYR A 154 -6.15 -0.98 15.02
CA TYR A 154 -5.63 -1.20 16.36
C TYR A 154 -5.62 0.10 17.18
N GLN A 155 -5.03 1.17 16.65
CA GLN A 155 -4.98 2.48 17.33
C GLN A 155 -6.37 3.06 17.63
N ARG A 156 -7.38 2.82 16.78
CA ARG A 156 -8.75 3.31 16.99
C ARG A 156 -9.58 2.47 17.95
N THR A 157 -9.25 1.20 18.11
CA THR A 157 -10.12 0.24 18.82
C THR A 157 -9.51 -0.35 20.09
N GLY A 158 -8.17 -0.37 20.18
CA GLY A 158 -7.43 -1.10 21.20
C GLY A 158 -7.51 -2.63 21.06
N ASP A 159 -8.11 -3.14 19.99
CA ASP A 159 -8.26 -4.59 19.78
C ASP A 159 -6.95 -5.18 19.24
N SER A 160 -6.26 -5.94 20.09
CA SER A 160 -4.94 -6.51 19.78
C SER A 160 -4.94 -7.43 18.56
N ARG A 161 -6.09 -7.99 18.18
CA ARG A 161 -6.19 -8.86 17.00
C ARG A 161 -5.72 -8.16 15.73
N TYR A 162 -5.96 -6.85 15.61
CA TYR A 162 -5.47 -6.09 14.45
C TYR A 162 -3.95 -5.95 14.46
N LEU A 163 -3.31 -5.74 15.62
CA LEU A 163 -1.86 -5.66 15.72
C LEU A 163 -1.18 -7.03 15.50
N ASP A 164 -1.78 -8.10 16.02
CA ASP A 164 -1.31 -9.47 15.83
C ASP A 164 -1.33 -9.85 14.34
N ASP A 165 -2.41 -9.51 13.65
CA ASP A 165 -2.57 -9.79 12.22
C ASP A 165 -1.68 -8.88 11.35
N ALA A 166 -1.57 -7.58 11.69
CA ALA A 166 -0.60 -6.67 11.08
C ALA A 166 0.82 -7.25 11.15
N THR A 167 1.21 -7.77 12.32
CA THR A 167 2.54 -8.36 12.53
C THR A 167 2.75 -9.56 11.61
N LEU A 168 1.74 -10.40 11.45
CA LEU A 168 1.81 -11.59 10.61
C LEU A 168 1.91 -11.23 9.11
N LEU A 169 1.12 -10.27 8.65
CA LEU A 169 1.15 -9.73 7.29
C LEU A 169 2.50 -9.03 6.99
N ALA A 170 2.98 -8.15 7.87
CA ALA A 170 4.26 -7.46 7.71
C ALA A 170 5.45 -8.42 7.65
N ASN A 171 5.45 -9.45 8.51
CA ASN A 171 6.47 -10.50 8.43
C ASN A 171 6.38 -11.31 7.12
N ALA A 172 5.18 -11.47 6.53
CA ALA A 172 5.03 -12.09 5.22
C ALA A 172 5.65 -11.24 4.11
N CYS A 173 5.44 -9.92 4.13
CA CYS A 173 6.10 -9.00 3.23
C CYS A 173 7.64 -9.09 3.32
N LEU A 174 8.18 -9.07 4.54
CA LEU A 174 9.62 -9.17 4.74
C LEU A 174 10.18 -10.50 4.24
N ARG A 175 9.51 -11.63 4.50
CA ARG A 175 9.94 -12.94 3.98
C ARG A 175 9.94 -13.01 2.46
N GLN A 176 8.99 -12.33 1.80
CA GLN A 176 8.83 -12.39 0.36
C GLN A 176 9.81 -11.49 -0.39
N TRP A 177 9.99 -10.25 0.07
CA TRP A 177 10.69 -9.23 -0.72
C TRP A 177 11.97 -8.70 -0.07
N TYR A 178 12.16 -8.83 1.24
CA TYR A 178 13.31 -8.24 1.92
C TYR A 178 14.45 -9.24 2.09
N THR A 179 15.67 -8.83 1.73
CA THR A 179 16.90 -9.55 2.03
C THR A 179 17.82 -8.68 2.89
N PRO A 180 18.12 -9.08 4.14
CA PRO A 180 19.04 -8.34 5.00
C PRO A 180 20.39 -8.08 4.34
N GLY A 181 20.84 -6.82 4.35
CA GLY A 181 22.07 -6.36 3.72
C GLY A 181 22.00 -6.19 2.20
N LYS A 182 20.85 -6.46 1.57
CA LYS A 182 20.71 -6.46 0.09
C LYS A 182 19.49 -5.70 -0.43
N GLY A 183 18.63 -5.15 0.44
CA GLY A 183 17.46 -4.38 0.02
C GLY A 183 16.24 -5.24 -0.36
N VAL A 184 15.41 -4.74 -1.28
CA VAL A 184 14.10 -5.33 -1.62
C VAL A 184 14.08 -5.86 -3.06
N SER A 185 13.62 -7.09 -3.24
CA SER A 185 13.36 -7.71 -4.55
C SER A 185 11.99 -7.33 -5.11
N GLU A 186 11.67 -6.04 -5.09
CA GLU A 186 10.47 -5.44 -5.66
C GLU A 186 10.85 -4.08 -6.26
N ILE A 187 10.05 -3.61 -7.23
CA ILE A 187 10.26 -2.32 -7.87
C ILE A 187 9.40 -1.24 -7.20
N SER A 188 9.75 0.04 -7.34
CA SER A 188 8.96 1.14 -6.75
C SER A 188 7.48 1.07 -7.16
N PHE A 189 7.22 0.86 -8.45
CA PHE A 189 5.87 0.78 -9.01
C PHE A 189 5.00 -0.34 -8.42
N TRP A 190 5.63 -1.44 -7.97
CA TRP A 190 4.93 -2.58 -7.40
C TRP A 190 4.99 -2.65 -5.86
N GLY A 191 5.40 -1.56 -5.22
CA GLY A 191 5.32 -1.40 -3.76
C GLY A 191 6.65 -1.47 -3.02
N GLY A 192 7.78 -1.31 -3.71
CA GLY A 192 9.07 -1.18 -3.04
C GLY A 192 9.11 -0.04 -2.02
N SER A 193 8.48 1.10 -2.34
CA SER A 193 8.29 2.25 -1.45
C SER A 193 7.32 1.95 -0.31
N ASP A 194 6.17 1.36 -0.63
CA ASP A 194 5.10 1.07 0.33
C ASP A 194 5.57 0.10 1.42
N LEU A 195 6.51 -0.79 1.11
CA LEU A 195 7.13 -1.67 2.09
C LEU A 195 7.95 -0.88 3.12
N VAL A 196 8.68 0.16 2.70
CA VAL A 196 9.44 1.02 3.61
C VAL A 196 8.49 1.85 4.49
N GLU A 197 7.47 2.47 3.89
CA GLU A 197 6.47 3.26 4.62
C GLU A 197 5.74 2.42 5.68
N MET A 198 5.30 1.21 5.30
CA MET A 198 4.66 0.27 6.22
C MET A 198 5.57 -0.09 7.41
N LEU A 199 6.87 -0.27 7.20
CA LEU A 199 7.81 -0.59 8.30
C LEU A 199 7.98 0.58 9.28
N VAL A 200 8.00 1.82 8.77
CA VAL A 200 8.05 3.02 9.60
C VAL A 200 6.77 3.16 10.41
N ASP A 201 5.59 3.05 9.77
CA ASP A 201 4.29 3.07 10.43
C ASP A 201 4.18 1.99 11.53
N PHE A 202 4.76 0.81 11.30
CA PHE A 202 4.77 -0.26 12.29
C PHE A 202 5.58 0.11 13.53
N TYR A 203 6.79 0.63 13.33
CA TYR A 203 7.66 1.07 14.41
C TYR A 203 7.03 2.19 15.25
N GLU A 204 6.29 3.11 14.61
CA GLU A 204 5.57 4.16 15.33
C GLU A 204 4.47 3.62 16.26
N VAL A 205 3.96 2.42 15.99
CA VAL A 205 2.87 1.79 16.76
C VAL A 205 3.40 0.89 17.87
N ASP A 206 4.36 0.00 17.58
CA ASP A 206 4.82 -1.02 18.54
C ASP A 206 6.22 -0.76 19.11
N HIS A 207 6.96 0.20 18.56
CA HIS A 207 8.34 0.56 18.92
C HIS A 207 9.35 -0.60 18.86
N ASN A 208 9.04 -1.66 18.11
CA ASN A 208 9.97 -2.76 17.89
C ASN A 208 10.99 -2.37 16.81
N THR A 209 12.25 -2.21 17.21
CA THR A 209 13.31 -1.70 16.33
C THR A 209 13.53 -2.56 15.09
N LYS A 210 13.13 -3.84 15.09
CA LYS A 210 13.29 -4.71 13.92
C LYS A 210 12.69 -4.12 12.64
N TRP A 211 11.58 -3.36 12.76
CA TRP A 211 10.91 -2.76 11.62
C TRP A 211 11.72 -1.59 11.05
N LEU A 212 12.15 -0.70 11.95
CA LEU A 212 12.99 0.44 11.59
C LEU A 212 14.37 0.00 11.07
N ASP A 213 14.96 -1.05 11.68
CA ASP A 213 16.22 -1.63 11.23
C ASP A 213 16.11 -2.20 9.82
N ALA A 214 14.99 -2.87 9.49
CA ALA A 214 14.72 -3.36 8.15
C ALA A 214 14.52 -2.20 7.15
N ALA A 215 13.73 -1.18 7.52
CA ALA A 215 13.52 0.00 6.69
C ALA A 215 14.85 0.70 6.39
N ARG A 216 15.65 0.98 7.41
CA ARG A 216 16.99 1.56 7.28
C ARG A 216 17.87 0.72 6.37
N ASN A 217 17.91 -0.59 6.55
CA ASN A 217 18.76 -1.45 5.75
C ASN A 217 18.39 -1.43 4.25
N ILE A 218 17.10 -1.34 3.94
CA ILE A 218 16.61 -1.20 2.56
C ILE A 218 17.08 0.12 1.95
N VAL A 219 16.89 1.19 2.70
CA VAL A 219 17.23 2.56 2.29
C VAL A 219 18.75 2.72 2.12
N ASP A 220 19.54 2.27 3.10
CA ASP A 220 21.02 2.27 3.04
C ASP A 220 21.52 1.54 1.79
N TYR A 221 20.97 0.36 1.48
CA TYR A 221 21.34 -0.37 0.27
C TYR A 221 20.99 0.40 -1.01
N LEU A 222 19.80 1.01 -1.05
CA LEU A 222 19.37 1.79 -2.21
C LEU A 222 20.29 3.00 -2.43
N ILE A 223 20.67 3.72 -1.38
CA ILE A 223 21.64 4.84 -1.46
C ILE A 223 23.00 4.35 -1.95
N ASP A 224 23.53 3.31 -1.31
CA ASP A 224 24.92 2.88 -1.53
C ASP A 224 25.09 2.18 -2.87
N TYR A 225 24.10 1.40 -3.31
CA TYR A 225 24.22 0.49 -4.45
C TYR A 225 23.20 0.78 -5.55
N GLY A 226 22.07 1.43 -5.26
CA GLY A 226 20.96 1.58 -6.19
C GLY A 226 21.11 2.71 -7.22
N ARG A 227 22.08 3.60 -7.06
CA ARG A 227 22.35 4.70 -8.00
C ARG A 227 23.27 4.27 -9.13
N ASP A 228 22.94 4.66 -10.35
CA ASP A 228 23.82 4.55 -11.51
C ASP A 228 24.92 5.61 -11.51
N GLN A 229 25.82 5.57 -12.51
CA GLN A 229 26.94 6.51 -12.60
C GLN A 229 26.54 7.97 -12.84
N LEU A 230 25.28 8.24 -13.19
CA LEU A 230 24.71 9.57 -13.33
C LEU A 230 23.93 9.99 -12.07
N GLY A 231 23.84 9.12 -11.06
CA GLY A 231 23.15 9.37 -9.80
C GLY A 231 21.66 9.03 -9.81
N TYR A 232 21.14 8.40 -10.87
CA TYR A 232 19.74 8.01 -10.97
C TYR A 232 19.48 6.63 -10.37
N TYR A 233 18.28 6.46 -9.84
CA TYR A 233 17.79 5.20 -9.29
C TYR A 233 16.96 4.44 -10.34
N PRO A 234 16.70 3.13 -10.14
CA PRO A 234 15.93 2.35 -11.10
C PRO A 234 14.54 2.94 -11.37
N GLY A 235 14.26 3.25 -12.63
CA GLY A 235 12.94 3.69 -13.11
C GLY A 235 12.20 2.66 -13.95
N SER A 236 12.70 1.43 -14.05
CA SER A 236 12.10 0.39 -14.91
C SER A 236 10.83 -0.19 -14.29
N TYR A 237 9.79 -0.36 -15.11
CA TYR A 237 8.57 -1.11 -14.78
C TYR A 237 8.77 -2.64 -14.86
N SER A 238 9.97 -3.10 -15.25
CA SER A 238 10.32 -4.52 -15.34
C SER A 238 10.99 -5.00 -14.05
N ASP A 239 10.56 -6.14 -13.54
CA ASP A 239 11.17 -6.80 -12.37
C ASP A 239 12.66 -7.11 -12.58
N ALA A 240 13.09 -7.34 -13.83
CA ALA A 240 14.47 -7.67 -14.15
C ALA A 240 15.44 -6.52 -13.84
N ASP A 241 14.98 -5.27 -14.00
CA ASP A 241 15.86 -4.09 -13.97
C ASP A 241 15.43 -3.05 -12.92
N GLY A 242 14.19 -3.13 -12.43
CA GLY A 242 13.58 -2.13 -11.54
C GLY A 242 13.76 -2.41 -10.05
N THR A 243 14.24 -3.60 -9.67
CA THR A 243 14.24 -4.07 -8.28
C THR A 243 15.27 -3.35 -7.41
N TRP A 244 14.91 -3.06 -6.16
CA TRP A 244 15.73 -2.27 -5.24
C TRP A 244 16.88 -3.06 -4.58
N ASN A 245 17.18 -4.27 -5.07
CA ASN A 245 18.24 -5.14 -4.57
C ASN A 245 19.42 -5.36 -5.54
N LEU A 246 19.51 -4.56 -6.61
CA LEU A 246 20.61 -4.63 -7.59
C LEU A 246 21.68 -3.55 -7.33
N ASP A 247 22.95 -3.91 -7.51
CA ASP A 247 24.08 -2.96 -7.53
C ASP A 247 24.20 -2.33 -8.92
N ARG A 248 24.06 -1.02 -8.97
CA ARG A 248 23.99 -0.21 -10.19
C ARG A 248 25.13 0.79 -10.32
N ARG A 249 26.07 0.83 -9.37
CA ARG A 249 27.18 1.79 -9.35
C ARG A 249 28.09 1.75 -10.58
N TYR A 250 28.00 0.68 -11.37
CA TYR A 250 28.79 0.44 -12.58
C TYR A 250 27.97 0.51 -13.87
N LEU A 251 26.68 0.87 -13.81
CA LEU A 251 25.80 0.98 -14.97
C LEU A 251 25.78 2.40 -15.54
N PHE A 252 25.64 2.50 -16.86
CA PHE A 252 25.47 3.75 -17.63
C PHE A 252 24.11 3.76 -18.38
N PRO A 253 22.94 3.85 -17.73
CA PRO A 253 21.68 4.06 -18.44
C PRO A 253 21.20 5.52 -18.36
N ALA A 254 20.97 6.12 -19.52
CA ALA A 254 20.16 7.33 -19.66
C ALA A 254 18.75 6.94 -20.11
N SER A 255 17.94 6.45 -19.18
CA SER A 255 16.48 6.47 -19.34
C SER A 255 15.85 6.80 -18.00
N VAL A 256 15.67 8.11 -17.75
CA VAL A 256 14.81 8.59 -16.68
C VAL A 256 13.37 8.31 -17.10
N GLN A 257 12.78 7.21 -16.61
CA GLN A 257 11.34 7.01 -16.67
C GLN A 257 10.72 7.62 -15.41
N MET A 258 9.50 8.17 -15.52
CA MET A 258 8.83 8.84 -14.39
C MET A 258 8.67 7.89 -13.20
N MET A 259 9.45 8.23 -12.16
CA MET A 259 9.42 7.99 -10.71
C MET A 259 9.21 6.57 -10.14
N GLY A 260 10.20 6.14 -9.33
CA GLY A 260 10.19 6.58 -7.93
C GLY A 260 11.21 7.72 -7.77
N GLN A 261 10.84 8.94 -7.37
CA GLN A 261 11.88 9.87 -6.91
C GLN A 261 12.51 9.16 -5.72
N ALA A 262 13.76 8.78 -5.82
CA ALA A 262 14.29 7.63 -5.11
C ALA A 262 14.17 7.71 -3.60
N CYS A 263 13.28 6.91 -3.00
CA CYS A 263 13.02 7.05 -1.57
C CYS A 263 12.64 8.51 -1.17
N ALA A 264 12.18 9.37 -2.10
CA ALA A 264 12.45 10.80 -2.11
C ALA A 264 12.06 11.55 -0.84
N ALA A 265 12.99 12.02 -0.02
CA ALA A 265 14.44 12.03 -0.16
C ALA A 265 15.11 11.19 0.94
N VAL A 266 15.22 9.87 0.75
CA VAL A 266 15.77 8.93 1.75
C VAL A 266 15.02 8.98 3.09
N VAL A 267 13.69 8.88 3.12
CA VAL A 267 12.91 9.10 4.38
C VAL A 267 13.30 10.48 5.01
N ASP A 268 13.47 11.52 4.18
CA ASP A 268 14.12 12.84 4.46
C ASP A 268 15.21 12.88 5.55
N GLU A 269 16.16 11.95 5.42
CA GLU A 269 17.29 11.59 6.30
C GLU A 269 17.00 10.49 7.35
N VAL A 270 16.39 9.34 7.01
CA VAL A 270 16.03 8.29 8.01
C VAL A 270 15.06 8.83 9.12
N VAL A 271 14.47 10.02 8.91
CA VAL A 271 13.77 10.92 9.88
C VAL A 271 14.70 11.76 10.79
N HIS A 272 15.80 12.29 10.24
CA HIS A 272 16.88 13.08 10.87
C HIS A 272 17.81 12.29 11.80
N ASP A 273 18.50 11.29 11.24
CA ASP A 273 19.31 10.33 12.00
C ASP A 273 18.39 9.73 13.09
N VAL A 274 18.94 9.21 14.15
CA VAL A 274 18.20 8.75 15.31
C VAL A 274 17.65 9.94 16.14
N ALA A 275 17.15 11.05 15.58
CA ALA A 275 16.82 12.31 16.29
C ALA A 275 17.84 12.71 17.39
N ARG A 276 19.15 12.42 17.13
CA ARG A 276 20.33 12.44 18.03
C ARG A 276 20.67 11.16 18.82
N ARG A 277 20.65 9.94 18.26
CA ARG A 277 21.06 8.72 19.00
C ARG A 277 20.24 8.40 20.28
N SER A 278 18.99 8.82 20.48
CA SER A 278 18.26 8.80 21.78
C SER A 278 18.74 9.80 22.84
#